data_AF-A0AB38R1L9-F1
#
_entry.id   AF-A0AB38R1L9-F1
#
_cell.length_a   1.000
_cell.length_b   1.000
_cell.length_c   1.000
_cell.angle_alpha   90.00
_cell.angle_beta   90.00
_cell.angle_gamma   90.00
#
_symmetry.space_group_name_H-M   'P 1'
#
loop_
_entity.id
_entity.type
_entity.pdbx_description
1 polymer ?
#
loop_
_entity_poly.entity_id
_entity_poly.type
_entity_poly.pdbx_seq_one_letter_code
_entity_poly.pdbx_strand_id
1 'polypeptide(L)'
;MYFNSEIKNVLAASPFREVYLLTRIDTKTKVYVPLKLILFLSEVYMFRKVLETYNPAYDEAEEIFIYHLAEYLLTKGLQDIYMRPFGENFEIIYSSYGIIFTPESIKVHDYNDYEMPTNMKKIEKSNLIPFVIGELLEIDKKVSSSYTFRTEIAYEANHVNYEEL
;
A
#
# COMPACT_ATOMS: atom_id res chain seq x y z
N MET A 1 -13.77 3.94 0.94
CA MET A 1 -12.85 2.77 0.92
C MET A 1 -12.90 2.13 -0.47
N TYR A 2 -11.74 1.81 -1.09
CA TYR A 2 -11.68 1.23 -2.45
C TYR A 2 -12.26 -0.17 -2.59
N PHE A 3 -11.95 -1.01 -1.60
CA PHE A 3 -12.30 -2.42 -1.59
C PHE A 3 -13.28 -2.65 -0.44
N ASN A 4 -14.31 -3.46 -0.67
CA ASN A 4 -15.08 -4.01 0.43
C ASN A 4 -14.23 -5.04 1.20
N SER A 5 -14.71 -5.46 2.37
CA SER A 5 -14.00 -6.42 3.23
C SER A 5 -13.71 -7.75 2.51
N GLU A 6 -14.62 -8.21 1.65
CA GLU A 6 -14.48 -9.46 0.91
C GLU A 6 -13.29 -9.40 -0.06
N ILE A 7 -13.19 -8.34 -0.88
CA ILE A 7 -12.10 -8.16 -1.83
C ILE A 7 -10.78 -8.01 -1.08
N LYS A 8 -10.74 -7.25 0.03
CA LYS A 8 -9.51 -7.12 0.84
C LYS A 8 -9.02 -8.47 1.34
N ASN A 9 -9.91 -9.28 1.90
CA ASN A 9 -9.58 -10.59 2.43
C ASN A 9 -9.08 -11.53 1.31
N VAL A 10 -9.72 -11.51 0.14
CA VAL A 10 -9.28 -12.31 -1.02
C VAL A 10 -7.90 -11.86 -1.51
N LEU A 11 -7.66 -10.56 -1.61
CA LEU A 11 -6.35 -10.03 -2.03
C LEU A 11 -5.26 -10.38 -1.02
N ALA A 12 -5.52 -10.19 0.27
CA ALA A 12 -4.54 -10.45 1.34
C ALA A 12 -4.19 -11.94 1.46
N ALA A 13 -5.17 -12.85 1.28
CA ALA A 13 -4.95 -14.29 1.35
C ALA A 13 -4.43 -14.90 0.04
N SER A 14 -4.38 -14.13 -1.05
CA SER A 14 -3.99 -14.63 -2.37
C SER A 14 -2.52 -15.06 -2.40
N PRO A 15 -2.19 -16.30 -2.83
CA PRO A 15 -0.81 -16.76 -2.95
C PRO A 15 -0.08 -16.17 -4.17
N PHE A 16 -0.81 -15.47 -5.06
CA PHE A 16 -0.23 -14.85 -6.23
C PHE A 16 0.59 -13.61 -5.85
N ARG A 17 1.71 -13.39 -6.54
CA ARG A 17 2.56 -12.20 -6.40
C ARG A 17 1.80 -10.88 -6.61
N GLU A 18 0.89 -10.86 -7.58
CA GLU A 18 -0.06 -9.79 -7.82
C GLU A 18 -1.34 -10.37 -8.44
N VAL A 19 -2.47 -9.70 -8.22
CA VAL A 19 -3.77 -9.91 -8.83
C VAL A 19 -4.13 -8.65 -9.63
N TYR A 20 -4.27 -8.78 -10.94
CA TYR A 20 -4.62 -7.65 -11.80
C TYR A 20 -6.11 -7.60 -12.11
N LEU A 21 -6.71 -6.41 -12.00
CA LEU A 21 -7.98 -6.14 -12.64
C LEU A 21 -7.74 -5.84 -14.13
N LEU A 22 -8.26 -6.71 -14.99
CA LEU A 22 -8.24 -6.53 -16.43
C LEU A 22 -9.45 -5.71 -16.85
N THR A 23 -9.22 -4.51 -17.35
CA THR A 23 -10.27 -3.63 -17.86
C THR A 23 -9.89 -3.03 -19.22
N ARG A 24 -10.81 -2.29 -19.82
CA ARG A 24 -10.59 -1.57 -21.07
C ARG A 24 -11.08 -0.14 -20.95
N ILE A 25 -10.30 0.81 -21.48
CA ILE A 25 -10.74 2.21 -21.62
C ILE A 25 -11.66 2.34 -22.83
N ASP A 26 -11.28 1.68 -23.94
CA ASP A 26 -12.03 1.64 -25.20
C ASP A 26 -11.92 0.24 -25.85
N THR A 27 -12.38 0.08 -27.09
CA THR A 27 -12.36 -1.22 -27.77
C THR A 27 -10.95 -1.81 -27.99
N LYS A 28 -9.93 -0.96 -28.08
CA LYS A 28 -8.52 -1.30 -28.39
C LYS A 28 -7.61 -1.24 -27.16
N THR A 29 -7.88 -0.34 -26.22
CA THR A 29 -6.98 -0.06 -25.10
C THR A 29 -7.32 -0.92 -23.87
N LYS A 30 -6.50 -1.94 -23.59
CA LYS A 30 -6.57 -2.74 -22.36
C LYS A 30 -5.70 -2.13 -21.26
N VAL A 31 -6.20 -2.14 -20.03
CA VAL A 31 -5.48 -1.68 -18.84
C VAL A 31 -5.43 -2.79 -17.81
N TYR A 32 -4.28 -2.90 -17.16
CA TYR A 32 -3.98 -3.87 -16.12
C TYR A 32 -3.76 -3.09 -14.83
N VAL A 33 -4.64 -3.28 -13.85
CA VAL A 33 -4.60 -2.52 -12.60
C VAL A 33 -4.13 -3.44 -11.47
N PRO A 34 -2.94 -3.20 -10.85
CA PRO A 34 -2.38 -4.05 -9.80
C PRO A 34 -3.13 -3.86 -8.47
N LEU A 35 -3.96 -4.83 -8.10
CA LEU A 35 -4.89 -4.67 -6.97
C LEU A 35 -4.20 -4.75 -5.61
N LYS A 36 -3.17 -5.59 -5.45
CA LYS A 36 -2.39 -5.64 -4.20
C LYS A 36 -1.58 -4.37 -4.01
N LEU A 37 -1.01 -3.78 -5.07
CA LEU A 37 -0.37 -2.47 -4.98
C LEU A 37 -1.36 -1.39 -4.52
N ILE A 38 -2.55 -1.31 -5.13
CA ILE A 38 -3.57 -0.33 -4.73
C ILE A 38 -3.98 -0.55 -3.27
N LEU A 39 -4.18 -1.80 -2.86
CA LEU A 39 -4.48 -2.13 -1.48
C LEU A 39 -3.38 -1.62 -0.56
N PHE A 40 -2.12 -1.94 -0.86
CA PHE A 40 -0.97 -1.55 -0.04
C PHE A 40 -0.87 -0.03 0.11
N LEU A 41 -0.89 0.71 -1.00
CA LEU A 41 -0.85 2.17 -0.99
C LEU A 41 -2.03 2.78 -0.23
N SER A 42 -3.22 2.20 -0.36
CA SER A 42 -4.41 2.67 0.36
C SER A 42 -4.26 2.49 1.87
N GLU A 43 -3.73 1.35 2.34
CA GLU A 43 -3.54 1.11 3.76
C GLU A 43 -2.39 1.97 4.33
N VAL A 44 -1.31 2.19 3.58
CA VAL A 44 -0.25 3.14 3.98
C VAL A 44 -0.80 4.56 4.13
N TYR A 45 -1.62 5.01 3.18
CA TYR A 45 -2.27 6.32 3.27
C TYR A 45 -3.21 6.39 4.49
N MET A 46 -4.03 5.37 4.70
CA MET A 46 -4.93 5.30 5.85
C MET A 46 -4.19 5.33 7.18
N PHE A 47 -3.09 4.58 7.29
CA PHE A 47 -2.24 4.58 8.47
C PHE A 47 -1.78 5.99 8.82
N ARG A 48 -1.28 6.75 7.84
CA ARG A 48 -0.86 8.14 8.05
C ARG A 48 -2.01 9.01 8.56
N LYS A 49 -3.23 8.83 8.03
CA LYS A 49 -4.42 9.58 8.51
C LYS A 49 -4.86 9.17 9.92
N VAL A 50 -4.75 7.90 10.26
CA VAL A 50 -4.97 7.41 11.62
C VAL A 50 -3.94 8.02 12.56
N LEU A 51 -2.67 8.03 12.17
CA LEU A 51 -1.57 8.57 12.97
C LEU A 51 -1.70 10.08 13.20
N GLU A 52 -1.99 10.86 12.14
CA GLU A 52 -2.26 12.30 12.22
C GLU A 52 -3.43 12.62 13.17
N THR A 53 -4.42 11.71 13.27
CA THR A 53 -5.57 11.87 14.17
C THR A 53 -5.25 11.45 15.60
N TYR A 54 -4.45 10.40 15.77
CA TYR A 54 -4.08 9.84 17.06
C TYR A 54 -3.04 10.69 17.79
N ASN A 55 -1.96 11.03 17.08
CA ASN A 55 -0.86 11.84 17.58
C ASN A 55 -0.40 12.82 16.49
N PRO A 56 -0.98 14.04 16.43
CA PRO A 56 -0.59 15.06 15.45
C PRO A 56 0.87 15.50 15.54
N ALA A 57 1.53 15.27 16.68
CA ALA A 57 2.93 15.59 16.92
C ALA A 57 3.83 14.33 16.85
N TYR A 58 3.39 13.31 16.11
CA TYR A 58 4.17 12.10 15.91
C TYR A 58 5.50 12.43 15.21
N ASP A 59 6.60 12.22 15.92
CA ASP A 59 7.97 12.49 15.48
C ASP A 59 8.89 11.36 15.96
N GLU A 60 8.55 10.14 15.57
CA GLU A 60 9.38 8.96 15.86
C GLU A 60 10.43 8.75 14.77
N ALA A 61 11.51 8.05 15.12
CA ALA A 61 12.50 7.61 14.14
C ALA A 61 11.85 6.78 13.01
N GLU A 62 12.37 6.89 11.79
CA GLU A 62 11.80 6.22 10.61
C GLU A 62 11.62 4.71 10.83
N GLU A 63 12.60 4.04 11.44
CA GLU A 63 12.51 2.61 11.77
C GLU A 63 11.27 2.30 12.62
N ILE A 64 11.01 3.12 13.65
CA ILE A 64 9.84 2.97 14.54
C ILE A 64 8.55 3.22 13.76
N PHE A 65 8.52 4.24 12.89
CA PHE A 65 7.39 4.49 12.00
C PHE A 65 7.08 3.29 11.10
N ILE A 66 8.10 2.67 10.50
CA ILE A 66 7.93 1.48 9.66
C ILE A 66 7.43 0.29 10.48
N TYR A 67 7.92 0.10 11.70
CA TYR A 67 7.41 -0.92 12.61
C TYR A 67 5.92 -0.70 12.88
N HIS A 68 5.51 0.49 13.32
CA HIS A 68 4.10 0.83 13.56
C HIS A 68 3.21 0.64 12.33
N LEU A 69 3.71 1.01 11.15
CA LEU A 69 3.01 0.76 9.89
C LEU A 69 2.85 -0.74 9.63
N ALA A 70 3.89 -1.54 9.82
CA ALA A 70 3.81 -2.98 9.65
C ALA A 70 2.79 -3.62 10.61
N GLU A 71 2.72 -3.17 11.87
CA GLU A 71 1.70 -3.64 12.82
C GLU A 71 0.30 -3.32 12.32
N TYR A 72 0.10 -2.09 11.85
CA TYR A 72 -1.16 -1.65 11.29
C TYR A 72 -1.57 -2.54 10.12
N LEU A 73 -0.68 -2.79 9.16
CA LEU A 73 -0.96 -3.66 8.00
C LEU A 73 -1.31 -5.09 8.43
N LEU A 74 -0.60 -5.64 9.41
CA LEU A 74 -0.92 -6.96 9.98
C LEU A 74 -2.32 -6.97 10.63
N THR A 75 -2.73 -5.87 11.30
CA THR A 75 -4.09 -5.76 11.86
C THR A 75 -5.18 -5.67 10.79
N LYS A 76 -4.83 -5.24 9.57
CA LYS A 76 -5.70 -5.24 8.39
C LYS A 76 -5.80 -6.59 7.69
N GLY A 77 -5.09 -7.60 8.20
CA GLY A 77 -5.09 -8.95 7.65
C GLY A 77 -4.11 -9.16 6.50
N LEU A 78 -3.28 -8.16 6.16
CA LEU A 78 -2.14 -8.39 5.28
C LEU A 78 -1.15 -9.32 5.99
N GLN A 79 -0.53 -10.19 5.21
CA GLN A 79 0.43 -11.18 5.69
C GLN A 79 1.76 -10.96 4.99
N ASP A 80 2.82 -11.60 5.50
CA ASP A 80 4.14 -11.57 4.89
C ASP A 80 4.64 -10.15 4.62
N ILE A 81 4.57 -9.32 5.67
CA ILE A 81 5.18 -7.99 5.69
C ILE A 81 6.65 -8.14 6.05
N TYR A 82 7.51 -7.52 5.25
CA TYR A 82 8.95 -7.50 5.48
C TYR A 82 9.47 -6.07 5.60
N MET A 83 10.62 -5.93 6.23
CA MET A 83 11.38 -4.69 6.28
C MET A 83 12.84 -4.96 5.97
N ARG A 84 13.50 -4.00 5.32
CA ARG A 84 14.96 -4.00 5.17
C ARG A 84 15.52 -2.59 5.20
N PRO A 85 16.81 -2.41 5.57
CA PRO A 85 17.50 -1.15 5.32
C PRO A 85 17.69 -0.93 3.82
N PHE A 86 17.54 0.31 3.37
CA PHE A 86 17.76 0.76 2.00
C PHE A 86 18.46 2.13 1.98
N GLY A 87 19.78 2.12 1.82
CA GLY A 87 20.59 3.34 1.96
C GLY A 87 20.52 3.88 3.39
N GLU A 88 20.11 5.14 3.53
CA GLU A 88 19.86 5.80 4.82
C GLU A 88 18.41 5.64 5.32
N ASN A 89 17.54 5.00 4.52
CA ASN A 89 16.12 4.83 4.81
C ASN A 89 15.77 3.37 5.07
N PHE A 90 14.49 3.12 5.36
CA PHE A 90 13.92 1.77 5.45
C PHE A 90 12.91 1.52 4.33
N GLU A 91 12.87 0.28 3.86
CA GLU A 91 11.88 -0.18 2.90
C GLU A 91 10.95 -1.18 3.58
N ILE A 92 9.64 -0.89 3.53
CA ILE A 92 8.59 -1.84 3.92
C ILE A 92 8.08 -2.56 2.68
N ILE A 93 7.98 -3.88 2.76
CA ILE A 93 7.72 -4.74 1.61
C ILE A 93 6.51 -5.60 1.89
N TYR A 94 5.59 -5.64 0.92
CA TYR A 94 4.41 -6.48 0.90
C TYR A 94 4.19 -7.03 -0.51
N SER A 95 4.02 -8.35 -0.62
CA SER A 95 3.90 -9.02 -1.92
C SER A 95 5.11 -8.70 -2.82
N SER A 96 4.90 -8.26 -4.07
CA SER A 96 5.97 -7.82 -4.98
C SER A 96 6.32 -6.33 -4.86
N TYR A 97 5.89 -5.62 -3.82
CA TYR A 97 6.06 -4.17 -3.74
C TYR A 97 6.82 -3.74 -2.50
N GLY A 98 7.77 -2.84 -2.69
CA GLY A 98 8.45 -2.13 -1.62
C GLY A 98 8.08 -0.65 -1.61
N ILE A 99 7.96 -0.08 -0.42
CA ILE A 99 7.69 1.35 -0.20
C ILE A 99 8.82 1.93 0.63
N ILE A 100 9.40 3.02 0.13
CA ILE A 100 10.40 3.84 0.83
C ILE A 100 9.83 5.23 1.02
N PHE A 101 9.87 5.71 2.25
CA PHE A 101 9.47 7.08 2.58
C PHE A 101 10.69 7.97 2.43
N THR A 102 10.53 9.08 1.74
CA THR A 102 11.52 10.15 1.66
C THR A 102 10.87 11.46 2.11
N PRO A 103 11.64 12.48 2.51
CA PRO A 103 11.05 13.74 2.95
C PRO A 103 10.13 14.38 1.90
N GLU A 104 10.42 14.19 0.61
CA GLU A 104 9.68 14.81 -0.49
C GLU A 104 8.62 13.90 -1.13
N SER A 105 8.77 12.58 -1.00
CA SER A 105 7.98 11.64 -1.80
C SER A 105 7.88 10.24 -1.19
N ILE A 106 7.00 9.41 -1.76
CA ILE A 106 7.01 7.97 -1.54
C ILE A 106 7.54 7.31 -2.81
N LYS A 107 8.55 6.45 -2.67
CA LYS A 107 9.06 5.64 -3.78
C LYS A 107 8.48 4.24 -3.67
N VAL A 108 8.01 3.72 -4.80
CA VAL A 108 7.50 2.35 -4.92
C VAL A 108 8.48 1.55 -5.76
N HIS A 109 9.00 0.46 -5.20
CA HIS A 109 9.74 -0.55 -5.94
C HIS A 109 8.81 -1.68 -6.37
N ASP A 110 8.84 -2.02 -7.65
CA ASP A 110 8.12 -3.15 -8.22
C ASP A 110 9.09 -4.32 -8.46
N TYR A 111 8.88 -5.41 -7.75
CA TYR A 111 9.65 -6.66 -7.83
C TYR A 111 8.94 -7.74 -8.66
N ASN A 112 7.95 -7.40 -9.49
CA ASN A 112 7.32 -8.38 -10.38
C ASN A 112 8.31 -8.91 -11.45
N ASP A 113 9.21 -8.06 -11.93
CA ASP A 113 10.21 -8.40 -12.95
C ASP A 113 11.62 -8.70 -12.37
N TYR A 114 11.77 -8.62 -11.04
CA TYR A 114 13.06 -8.75 -10.37
C TYR A 114 13.01 -9.77 -9.22
N GLU A 115 14.16 -10.25 -8.79
CA GLU A 115 14.24 -11.07 -7.59
C GLU A 115 13.96 -10.23 -6.34
N MET A 116 13.24 -10.83 -5.39
CA MET A 116 13.03 -10.20 -4.08
C MET A 116 14.37 -10.05 -3.35
N PRO A 117 14.60 -8.96 -2.61
CA PRO A 117 15.84 -8.78 -1.88
C PRO A 117 16.10 -9.89 -0.85
N THR A 118 17.35 -10.32 -0.72
CA THR A 118 17.72 -11.40 0.21
C THR A 118 17.92 -10.91 1.64
N ASN A 119 18.07 -9.60 1.85
CA ASN A 119 18.32 -8.98 3.15
C ASN A 119 17.04 -8.51 3.88
N MET A 120 15.90 -9.10 3.54
CA MET A 120 14.61 -8.80 4.15
C MET A 120 14.41 -9.52 5.48
N LYS A 121 13.81 -8.82 6.45
CA LYS A 121 13.38 -9.40 7.72
C LYS A 121 11.86 -9.41 7.77
N LYS A 122 11.27 -10.58 8.04
CA LYS A 122 9.82 -10.70 8.24
C LYS A 122 9.43 -10.02 9.55
N ILE A 123 8.38 -9.21 9.51
CA ILE A 123 7.80 -8.61 10.72
C ILE A 123 6.69 -9.55 11.20
N GLU A 124 6.84 -10.03 12.43
CA GLU A 124 5.86 -10.88 13.09
C GLU A 124 5.15 -10.12 14.20
N LYS A 125 3.88 -10.44 14.44
CA LYS A 125 3.05 -9.76 15.44
C LYS A 125 3.62 -9.82 16.87
N SER A 126 4.45 -10.81 17.17
CA SER A 126 5.10 -11.03 18.46
C SER A 126 6.32 -10.13 18.72
N ASN A 127 6.88 -9.49 17.68
CA ASN A 127 8.12 -8.69 17.79
C ASN A 127 7.84 -7.19 17.93
N LEU A 128 6.61 -6.85 18.27
CA LEU A 128 6.06 -5.51 18.15
C LEU A 128 5.96 -4.85 19.53
N ILE A 129 6.41 -3.60 19.63
CA ILE A 129 6.12 -2.75 20.78
C ILE A 129 4.62 -2.49 20.72
N PRO A 130 3.82 -2.73 21.76
CA PRO A 130 2.38 -2.52 21.68
C PRO A 130 2.04 -1.05 21.37
N PHE A 131 1.94 -0.70 20.09
CA PHE A 131 1.25 0.49 19.64
C PHE A 131 -0.22 0.26 19.98
N VAL A 132 -0.92 1.24 20.57
CA VAL A 132 -2.21 1.01 21.25
C VAL A 132 -3.30 0.54 20.27
N ILE A 133 -3.32 -0.78 19.99
CA ILE A 133 -4.13 -1.38 18.92
C ILE A 133 -5.61 -1.07 19.14
N GLY A 134 -6.07 -1.06 20.40
CA GLY A 134 -7.46 -0.76 20.74
C GLY A 134 -7.91 0.63 20.30
N GLU A 135 -7.18 1.67 20.72
CA GLU A 135 -7.51 3.07 20.39
C GLU A 135 -7.37 3.35 18.89
N LEU A 136 -6.37 2.75 18.25
CA LEU A 136 -6.16 2.90 16.81
C LEU A 136 -7.28 2.29 15.99
N LEU A 137 -7.87 1.17 16.41
CA LEU A 137 -9.00 0.57 15.70
C LEU A 137 -10.25 1.46 15.76
N GLU A 138 -10.46 2.19 16.86
CA GLU A 138 -11.57 3.14 16.96
C GLU A 138 -11.34 4.36 16.07
N ILE A 139 -10.13 4.91 16.09
CA ILE A 139 -9.73 6.01 15.21
C ILE A 139 -9.79 5.57 13.76
N ASP A 140 -9.32 4.37 13.44
CA ASP A 140 -9.37 3.80 12.10
C ASP A 140 -10.79 3.69 11.56
N LYS A 141 -11.77 3.27 12.37
CA LYS A 141 -13.19 3.28 11.98
C LYS A 141 -13.67 4.70 11.67
N LYS A 142 -13.33 5.66 12.52
CA LYS A 142 -13.70 7.08 12.33
C LYS A 142 -13.09 7.65 11.05
N VAL A 143 -11.78 7.45 10.86
CA VAL A 143 -11.05 7.89 9.67
C VAL A 143 -11.61 7.18 8.43
N SER A 144 -11.72 5.85 8.43
CA SER A 144 -12.23 5.09 7.27
C SER A 144 -13.64 5.51 6.82
N SER A 145 -14.49 5.94 7.74
CA SER A 145 -15.84 6.46 7.42
C SER A 145 -15.83 7.86 6.76
N SER A 146 -14.74 8.61 6.93
CA SER A 146 -14.61 10.00 6.48
C SER A 146 -13.84 10.14 5.16
N TYR A 147 -13.16 9.09 4.70
CA TYR A 147 -12.33 9.12 3.49
C TYR A 147 -12.88 8.22 2.38
N THR A 148 -13.05 8.82 1.20
CA THR A 148 -13.35 8.09 -0.04
C THR A 148 -12.12 8.11 -0.93
N PHE A 149 -11.75 6.94 -1.45
CA PHE A 149 -10.69 6.83 -2.43
C PHE A 149 -11.26 6.71 -3.83
N ARG A 150 -10.58 7.27 -4.83
CA ARG A 150 -10.99 7.26 -6.24
C ARG A 150 -9.78 7.00 -7.13
N THR A 151 -9.88 6.02 -8.03
CA THR A 151 -8.85 5.79 -9.06
C THR A 151 -9.37 6.43 -10.32
N GLU A 152 -8.55 7.27 -10.91
CA GLU A 152 -8.78 7.80 -12.24
C GLU A 152 -7.68 7.29 -13.15
N ILE A 153 -8.05 6.87 -14.36
CA ILE A 153 -7.08 6.51 -15.38
C ILE A 153 -6.78 7.79 -16.16
N ALA A 154 -5.59 8.35 -15.94
CA ALA A 154 -5.07 9.42 -16.78
C ALA A 154 -4.36 8.79 -17.98
N TYR A 155 -4.76 9.16 -19.19
CA TYR A 155 -4.06 8.82 -20.41
C TYR A 155 -4.03 10.04 -21.33
N GLU A 156 -2.92 10.22 -22.03
CA GLU A 156 -2.80 11.27 -23.03
C GLU A 156 -3.48 10.77 -24.31
N ALA A 157 -4.62 11.37 -24.65
CA ALA A 157 -5.32 11.06 -25.89
C ALA A 157 -4.53 11.67 -27.06
N ASN A 158 -3.64 10.89 -27.68
CA ASN A 158 -3.08 11.26 -28.97
C ASN A 158 -4.24 11.31 -29.98
N HIS A 159 -4.73 12.52 -30.30
CA HIS A 159 -5.65 12.74 -31.40
C HIS A 159 -4.96 12.37 -32.71
N VAL A 160 -5.12 11.12 -33.15
CA VAL A 160 -4.82 10.75 -34.53
C VAL A 160 -5.90 11.39 -35.39
N ASN A 161 -5.53 12.43 -36.14
CA ASN A 161 -6.43 13.10 -37.06
C ASN A 161 -6.66 12.16 -38.25
N TYR A 162 -7.82 11.50 -38.30
CA TYR A 162 -8.16 10.52 -39.34
C TYR A 162 -8.67 11.17 -40.64
N GLU A 163 -8.42 12.46 -40.88
CA GLU A 163 -8.86 13.14 -42.10
C GLU A 163 -7.98 12.87 -43.34
N GLU A 164 -7.02 11.94 -43.28
CA GLU A 164 -6.16 11.57 -44.43
C GLU A 164 -6.11 10.06 -44.72
N LEU A 165 -7.29 9.40 -44.81
CA LEU A 165 -7.41 8.06 -45.42
C LEU A 165 -8.56 7.99 -46.43
#